data_AF-K9QVH9-F1
#
_entry.id   AF-K9QVH9-F1
#
_cell.length_a   1.000
_cell.length_b   1.000
_cell.length_c   1.000
_cell.angle_alpha   90.00
_cell.angle_beta   90.00
_cell.angle_gamma   90.00
#
_symmetry.space_group_name_H-M   'P 1'
#
loop_
_entity.id
_entity.type
_entity.pdbx_description
1 polymer ?
#
loop_
_entity_poly.entity_id
_entity_poly.type
_entity_poly.pdbx_seq_one_letter_code
_entity_poly.pdbx_strand_id
1 'polypeptide(L)'
;MTTATISPQQYGWWAGNARFINLSGRLLGAHIAHAGLIVLWAGAMTLFEITKYNPSLPIYEQGLILLPHLATLGFGVGDGGQIIDTYPYFVIGVVHLVSSAVLGAGGIYHALLGPEVLAENNQFPGFFGYDWEDEDKMTTIIGIHLLLLGAGAWLLVAKALFWGGLYDPAVASVRVITEPTISPTRIFGYLFGAFGKQGMAAVNNLEDVVGGHIWVGILCIGGGFWHIFTQPFAWAKKVLFWSGEAYLSYSLAALGYMGLLAAYFVTVNDTVYPTEFYGPLGLSSTSGVISVRTWLATSHFALAIVFLSGHIWHALRVRVLDAGLNFEQGVVNYLDTPELGNLQTPINTSDLTLKFLVNLPIYRPGLSSFARGLEIGMAHGYFLLGPFVKLGPLRNTEFANQAGLLTTIALLLILSVCLWLYGGAWFKEGKSPQGELPENLKTPKSWSEFNAGWIVGSCGGALFAYLLITNSSLFF
;
A
#
# COMPACT_ATOMS: atom_id res chain seq x y z
N MET A 1 -36.78 27.05 -9.62
CA MET A 1 -35.74 26.15 -9.09
C MET A 1 -36.28 24.74 -9.20
N THR A 2 -35.83 24.00 -10.20
CA THR A 2 -36.17 22.59 -10.38
C THR A 2 -35.41 21.77 -9.35
N THR A 3 -36.07 21.37 -8.28
CA THR A 3 -35.63 20.29 -7.39
C THR A 3 -35.55 19.01 -8.21
N ALA A 4 -34.37 18.70 -8.73
CA ALA A 4 -34.08 17.39 -9.28
C ALA A 4 -34.22 16.37 -8.13
N THR A 5 -35.35 15.67 -8.09
CA THR A 5 -35.49 14.44 -7.32
C THR A 5 -34.50 13.43 -7.89
N ILE A 6 -33.34 13.29 -7.24
CA ILE A 6 -32.37 12.23 -7.52
C ILE A 6 -33.10 10.91 -7.24
N SER A 7 -33.40 10.14 -8.29
CA SER A 7 -33.94 8.79 -8.11
C SER A 7 -32.90 7.96 -7.33
N PRO A 8 -33.30 7.13 -6.34
CA PRO A 8 -32.38 6.26 -5.63
C PRO A 8 -31.56 5.43 -6.62
N GLN A 9 -30.23 5.41 -6.46
CA GLN A 9 -29.35 4.65 -7.33
C GLN A 9 -29.75 3.16 -7.28
N GLN A 10 -30.22 2.61 -8.39
CA GLN A 10 -30.69 1.22 -8.45
C GLN A 10 -29.50 0.27 -8.63
N TYR A 11 -29.05 -0.36 -7.54
CA TYR A 11 -28.02 -1.40 -7.61
C TYR A 11 -28.58 -2.71 -8.17
N GLY A 12 -27.92 -3.29 -9.18
CA GLY A 12 -28.17 -4.66 -9.65
C GLY A 12 -27.91 -5.72 -8.56
N TRP A 13 -28.39 -6.94 -8.76
CA TRP A 13 -28.28 -8.02 -7.74
C TRP A 13 -26.83 -8.36 -7.39
N TRP A 14 -25.91 -8.25 -8.35
CA TRP A 14 -24.46 -8.48 -8.18
C TRP A 14 -23.78 -7.43 -7.29
N ALA A 15 -24.39 -6.25 -7.10
CA ALA A 15 -23.99 -5.21 -6.16
C ALA A 15 -24.99 -5.08 -4.99
N GLY A 16 -25.70 -6.16 -4.66
CA GLY A 16 -26.83 -6.13 -3.73
C GLY A 16 -26.52 -5.53 -2.35
N ASN A 17 -25.31 -5.75 -1.83
CA ASN A 17 -24.91 -5.22 -0.51
C ASN A 17 -24.83 -3.68 -0.48
N ALA A 18 -24.62 -3.02 -1.62
CA ALA A 18 -24.62 -1.56 -1.70
C ALA A 18 -26.00 -0.96 -1.37
N ARG A 19 -27.09 -1.76 -1.45
CA ARG A 19 -28.43 -1.34 -1.03
C ARG A 19 -28.54 -1.11 0.48
N PHE A 20 -27.57 -1.59 1.26
CA PHE A 20 -27.57 -1.50 2.72
C PHE A 20 -26.72 -0.34 3.26
N ILE A 21 -26.11 0.48 2.40
CA ILE A 21 -25.20 1.57 2.82
C ILE A 21 -25.86 2.46 3.88
N ASN A 22 -27.13 2.85 3.68
CA ASN A 22 -27.87 3.71 4.60
C ASN A 22 -28.84 2.94 5.52
N LEU A 23 -28.72 1.60 5.59
CA LEU A 23 -29.53 0.76 6.47
C LEU A 23 -28.66 0.24 7.62
N SER A 24 -28.33 1.13 8.56
CA SER A 24 -27.38 0.87 9.65
C SER A 24 -27.67 -0.40 10.47
N GLY A 25 -28.95 -0.75 10.66
CA GLY A 25 -29.35 -1.98 11.36
C GLY A 25 -29.13 -3.24 10.52
N ARG A 26 -29.48 -3.21 9.23
CA ARG A 26 -29.23 -4.32 8.29
C ARG A 26 -27.73 -4.52 8.09
N LEU A 27 -26.98 -3.43 7.96
CA LEU A 27 -25.54 -3.45 7.78
C LEU A 27 -24.83 -3.96 9.04
N LEU A 28 -25.28 -3.59 10.24
CA LEU A 28 -24.82 -4.19 11.49
C LEU A 28 -25.02 -5.71 11.49
N GLY A 29 -26.21 -6.18 11.09
CA GLY A 29 -26.50 -7.61 10.97
C GLY A 29 -25.55 -8.33 10.01
N ALA A 30 -25.26 -7.74 8.85
CA ALA A 30 -24.30 -8.29 7.89
C ALA A 30 -22.88 -8.40 8.49
N HIS A 31 -22.40 -7.39 9.21
CA HIS A 31 -21.08 -7.40 9.83
C HIS A 31 -20.98 -8.44 10.97
N ILE A 32 -21.99 -8.52 11.85
CA ILE A 32 -22.01 -9.51 12.94
C ILE A 32 -22.09 -10.93 12.37
N ALA A 33 -22.93 -11.16 11.35
CA ALA A 33 -23.02 -12.46 10.68
C ALA A 33 -21.68 -12.86 10.03
N HIS A 34 -21.01 -11.91 9.37
CA HIS A 34 -19.69 -12.14 8.79
C HIS A 34 -18.62 -12.44 9.85
N ALA A 35 -18.62 -11.72 10.98
CA ALA A 35 -17.77 -12.06 12.13
C ALA A 35 -18.08 -13.48 12.65
N GLY A 36 -19.35 -13.87 12.68
CA GLY A 36 -19.78 -15.25 12.96
C GLY A 36 -19.15 -16.26 12.01
N LEU A 37 -19.07 -15.99 10.70
CA LEU A 37 -18.41 -16.88 9.73
C LEU A 37 -16.90 -17.01 9.98
N ILE A 38 -16.22 -15.92 10.33
CA ILE A 38 -14.78 -15.95 10.65
C ILE A 38 -14.53 -16.83 11.89
N VAL A 39 -15.32 -16.60 12.95
CA VAL A 39 -15.19 -17.34 14.21
C VAL A 39 -15.61 -18.81 14.05
N LEU A 40 -16.63 -19.09 13.21
CA LEU A 40 -17.04 -20.44 12.84
C LEU A 40 -15.89 -21.16 12.13
N TRP A 41 -15.26 -20.52 11.14
CA TRP A 41 -14.13 -21.09 10.41
C TRP A 41 -12.97 -21.39 11.35
N ALA A 42 -12.60 -20.47 12.25
CA ALA A 42 -11.52 -20.70 13.21
C ALA A 42 -11.78 -21.92 14.10
N GLY A 43 -13.00 -22.05 14.64
CA GLY A 43 -13.39 -23.19 15.47
C GLY A 43 -13.47 -24.50 14.70
N ALA A 44 -14.22 -24.52 13.61
CA ALA A 44 -14.43 -25.72 12.79
C ALA A 44 -13.13 -26.22 12.16
N MET A 45 -12.29 -25.32 11.64
CA MET A 45 -11.02 -25.68 11.01
C MET A 45 -10.01 -26.18 12.06
N THR A 46 -9.98 -25.59 13.26
CA THR A 46 -9.11 -26.08 14.35
C THR A 46 -9.52 -27.50 14.76
N LEU A 47 -10.82 -27.75 14.93
CA LEU A 47 -11.32 -29.11 15.23
C LEU A 47 -11.04 -30.09 14.08
N PHE A 48 -11.19 -29.65 12.83
CA PHE A 48 -10.84 -30.46 11.67
C PHE A 48 -9.34 -30.81 11.66
N GLU A 49 -8.45 -29.85 11.89
CA GLU A 49 -7.01 -30.07 11.96
C GLU A 49 -6.63 -31.08 13.05
N ILE A 50 -7.28 -31.04 14.21
CA ILE A 50 -7.07 -32.04 15.27
C ILE A 50 -7.40 -33.45 14.77
N THR A 51 -8.46 -33.64 13.96
CA THR A 51 -8.80 -34.97 13.40
C THR A 51 -7.80 -35.47 12.36
N LYS A 52 -6.99 -34.58 11.79
CA LYS A 52 -5.98 -34.89 10.77
C LYS A 52 -4.57 -34.94 11.33
N TYR A 53 -4.37 -34.45 12.55
CA TYR A 53 -3.07 -34.40 13.19
C TYR A 53 -2.51 -35.80 13.48
N ASN A 54 -1.32 -36.06 12.97
CA ASN A 54 -0.52 -37.24 13.21
C ASN A 54 0.77 -36.83 13.96
N PRO A 55 0.95 -37.24 15.22
CA PRO A 55 2.14 -36.88 16.01
C PRO A 55 3.43 -37.53 15.50
N SER A 56 3.36 -38.54 14.63
CA SER A 56 4.53 -39.18 14.03
C SER A 56 5.15 -38.39 12.87
N LEU A 57 4.50 -37.30 12.43
CA LEU A 57 4.97 -36.45 11.33
C LEU A 57 5.23 -35.02 11.84
N PRO A 58 6.16 -34.28 11.21
CA PRO A 58 6.30 -32.85 11.48
C PRO A 58 4.98 -32.11 11.21
N ILE A 59 4.63 -31.15 12.05
CA ILE A 59 3.34 -30.45 11.95
C ILE A 59 3.21 -29.64 10.64
N TYR A 60 4.34 -29.12 10.12
CA TYR A 60 4.38 -28.35 8.87
C TYR A 60 4.20 -29.17 7.60
N GLU A 61 4.27 -30.51 7.66
CA GLU A 61 4.08 -31.42 6.50
C GLU A 61 2.64 -31.95 6.38
N GLN A 62 1.74 -31.52 7.25
CA GLN A 62 0.38 -32.07 7.35
C GLN A 62 -0.71 -31.12 6.83
N GLY A 63 -0.32 -29.94 6.32
CA GLY A 63 -1.25 -28.92 5.84
C GLY A 63 -2.08 -28.27 6.95
N LEU A 64 -1.55 -28.23 8.17
CA LEU A 64 -2.20 -27.66 9.35
C LEU A 64 -1.80 -26.19 9.47
N ILE A 65 -2.75 -25.26 9.41
CA ILE A 65 -2.46 -23.83 9.45
C ILE A 65 -2.82 -23.20 10.79
N LEU A 66 -3.76 -23.75 11.56
CA LEU A 66 -4.22 -23.18 12.83
C LEU A 66 -3.48 -23.76 14.03
N LEU A 67 -3.23 -25.08 14.07
CA LEU A 67 -2.49 -25.70 15.17
C LEU A 67 -1.09 -25.10 15.35
N PRO A 68 -0.30 -24.80 14.29
CA PRO A 68 0.94 -24.03 14.42
C PRO A 68 0.79 -22.68 15.13
N HIS A 69 -0.29 -21.94 14.91
CA HIS A 69 -0.50 -20.65 15.58
C HIS A 69 -0.76 -20.83 17.08
N LEU A 70 -1.51 -21.86 17.47
CA LEU A 70 -1.74 -22.19 18.88
C LEU A 70 -0.46 -22.72 19.55
N ALA A 71 0.35 -23.48 18.82
CA ALA A 71 1.65 -23.97 19.26
C ALA A 71 2.63 -22.82 19.52
N THR A 72 2.70 -21.82 18.64
CA THR A 72 3.50 -20.59 18.84
C THR A 72 3.10 -19.84 20.12
N LEU A 73 1.80 -19.84 20.46
CA LEU A 73 1.30 -19.28 21.72
C LEU A 73 1.65 -20.14 22.95
N GLY A 74 2.34 -21.26 22.78
CA GLY A 74 2.79 -22.16 23.84
C GLY A 74 1.70 -23.09 24.39
N PHE A 75 0.58 -23.27 23.69
CA PHE A 75 -0.46 -24.20 24.12
C PHE A 75 -0.08 -25.63 23.69
N GLY A 76 -0.05 -26.58 24.63
CA GLY A 76 0.10 -28.00 24.28
C GLY A 76 1.48 -28.42 23.75
N VAL A 77 2.48 -27.53 23.87
CA VAL A 77 3.84 -27.72 23.35
C VAL A 77 4.82 -28.02 24.48
N GLY A 78 5.68 -29.01 24.27
CA GLY A 78 6.85 -29.32 25.11
C GLY A 78 8.17 -28.97 24.43
N ASP A 79 9.27 -29.50 24.97
CA ASP A 79 10.61 -29.25 24.44
C ASP A 79 10.78 -29.74 23.00
N GLY A 80 11.62 -29.03 22.23
CA GLY A 80 11.85 -29.30 20.81
C GLY A 80 10.65 -29.02 19.90
N GLY A 81 9.62 -28.32 20.40
CA GLY A 81 8.40 -28.06 19.63
C GLY A 81 7.47 -29.27 19.51
N GLN A 82 7.63 -30.29 20.36
CA GLN A 82 6.75 -31.45 20.34
C GLN A 82 5.36 -31.11 20.86
N ILE A 83 4.31 -31.54 20.17
CA ILE A 83 2.94 -31.41 20.67
C ILE A 83 2.68 -32.55 21.66
N ILE A 84 2.57 -32.21 22.94
CA ILE A 84 2.41 -33.16 24.04
C ILE A 84 0.96 -33.26 24.53
N ASP A 85 0.15 -32.24 24.26
CA ASP A 85 -1.26 -32.20 24.65
C ASP A 85 -2.10 -31.43 23.62
N THR A 86 -3.08 -32.08 23.01
CA THR A 86 -4.00 -31.46 22.04
C THR A 86 -5.28 -30.93 22.68
N TYR A 87 -5.50 -31.16 23.99
CA TYR A 87 -6.69 -30.71 24.69
C TYR A 87 -6.87 -29.17 24.66
N PRO A 88 -5.83 -28.33 24.84
CA PRO A 88 -5.97 -26.89 24.67
C PRO A 88 -6.48 -26.48 23.28
N TYR A 89 -6.03 -27.16 22.23
CA TYR A 89 -6.49 -26.91 20.87
C TYR A 89 -7.97 -27.26 20.70
N PHE A 90 -8.40 -28.39 21.29
CA PHE A 90 -9.80 -28.80 21.31
C PHE A 90 -10.67 -27.76 22.02
N VAL A 91 -10.26 -27.31 23.21
CA VAL A 91 -10.98 -26.28 23.97
C VAL A 91 -11.11 -25.00 23.16
N ILE A 92 -10.01 -24.51 22.57
CA ILE A 92 -10.02 -23.29 21.75
C ILE A 92 -10.92 -23.45 20.53
N GLY A 93 -10.86 -24.60 19.85
CA GLY A 93 -11.74 -24.92 18.72
C GLY A 93 -13.22 -24.90 19.10
N VAL A 94 -13.60 -25.52 20.22
CA VAL A 94 -14.98 -25.54 20.73
C VAL A 94 -15.44 -24.15 21.16
N VAL A 95 -14.61 -23.37 21.86
CA VAL A 95 -14.95 -22.01 22.29
C VAL A 95 -15.25 -21.12 21.09
N HIS A 96 -14.45 -21.18 20.04
CA HIS A 96 -14.72 -20.44 18.80
C HIS A 96 -16.01 -20.96 18.14
N LEU A 97 -16.18 -22.28 18.01
CA LEU A 97 -17.36 -22.87 17.40
C LEU A 97 -18.66 -22.43 18.10
N VAL A 98 -18.72 -22.48 19.43
CA VAL A 98 -19.89 -22.06 20.21
C VAL A 98 -20.11 -20.55 20.12
N SER A 99 -19.04 -19.75 20.21
CA SER A 99 -19.12 -18.29 20.08
C SER A 99 -19.66 -17.87 18.72
N SER A 100 -19.32 -18.60 17.66
CA SER A 100 -19.83 -18.34 16.31
C SER A 100 -21.35 -18.46 16.20
N ALA A 101 -21.98 -19.36 16.98
CA ALA A 101 -23.42 -19.52 17.00
C ALA A 101 -24.11 -18.30 17.64
N VAL A 102 -23.51 -17.73 18.68
CA VAL A 102 -24.00 -16.49 19.33
C VAL A 102 -23.92 -15.31 18.36
N LEU A 103 -22.77 -15.16 17.68
CA LEU A 103 -22.60 -14.12 16.66
C LEU A 103 -23.57 -14.33 15.48
N GLY A 104 -23.70 -15.56 14.98
CA GLY A 104 -24.64 -15.90 13.91
C GLY A 104 -26.09 -15.55 14.27
N ALA A 105 -26.53 -15.89 15.50
CA ALA A 105 -27.86 -15.54 15.99
C ALA A 105 -28.08 -14.03 16.04
N GLY A 106 -27.12 -13.26 16.58
CA GLY A 106 -27.17 -11.80 16.60
C GLY A 106 -27.17 -11.18 15.20
N GLY A 107 -26.34 -11.69 14.30
CA GLY A 107 -26.25 -11.26 12.91
C GLY A 107 -27.56 -11.48 12.15
N ILE A 108 -28.16 -12.67 12.26
CA ILE A 108 -29.46 -12.99 11.66
C ILE A 108 -30.56 -12.11 12.25
N TYR A 109 -30.57 -11.91 13.57
CA TYR A 109 -31.54 -11.04 14.23
C TYR A 109 -31.48 -9.63 13.65
N HIS A 110 -30.31 -8.98 13.64
CA HIS A 110 -30.19 -7.61 13.13
C HIS A 110 -30.41 -7.53 11.60
N ALA A 111 -30.02 -8.57 10.86
CA ALA A 111 -30.21 -8.60 9.41
C ALA A 111 -31.67 -8.79 8.98
N LEU A 112 -32.50 -9.50 9.77
CA LEU A 112 -33.86 -9.89 9.35
C LEU A 112 -34.97 -9.34 10.24
N LEU A 113 -34.81 -9.33 11.56
CA LEU A 113 -35.87 -9.02 12.53
C LEU A 113 -35.72 -7.64 13.20
N GLY A 114 -34.49 -7.19 13.38
CA GLY A 114 -34.18 -5.89 13.96
C GLY A 114 -34.63 -4.72 13.06
N PRO A 115 -34.61 -3.48 13.58
CA PRO A 115 -34.93 -2.30 12.80
C PRO A 115 -33.95 -2.14 11.62
N GLU A 116 -34.43 -1.68 10.47
CA GLU A 116 -33.59 -1.56 9.28
C GLU A 116 -32.54 -0.44 9.42
N VAL A 117 -32.94 0.65 10.09
CA VAL A 117 -32.11 1.80 10.47
C VAL A 117 -32.16 1.92 11.98
N LEU A 118 -30.99 1.99 12.62
CA LEU A 118 -30.88 2.22 14.05
C LEU A 118 -31.25 3.66 14.37
N ALA A 119 -32.00 3.88 15.45
CA ALA A 119 -32.44 5.22 15.82
C ALA A 119 -31.25 6.13 16.12
N GLU A 120 -31.38 7.42 15.79
CA GLU A 120 -30.44 8.49 16.11
C GLU A 120 -31.15 9.47 17.04
N ASN A 121 -31.00 9.28 18.34
CA ASN A 121 -31.65 10.13 19.35
C ASN A 121 -30.84 10.18 20.65
N ASN A 122 -31.26 10.99 21.61
CA ASN A 122 -30.55 11.16 22.88
C ASN A 122 -30.80 10.01 23.89
N GLN A 123 -31.46 8.93 23.49
CA GLN A 123 -31.67 7.75 24.32
C GLN A 123 -30.56 6.73 24.07
N PHE A 124 -30.40 5.75 24.96
CA PHE A 124 -29.38 4.71 24.82
C PHE A 124 -29.37 3.99 23.45
N PRO A 125 -30.52 3.61 22.85
CA PRO A 125 -30.53 3.05 21.50
C PRO A 125 -29.98 4.00 20.42
N GLY A 126 -30.16 5.31 20.65
CA GLY A 126 -29.65 6.39 19.81
C GLY A 126 -28.13 6.45 19.72
N PHE A 127 -27.42 5.87 20.68
CA PHE A 127 -25.97 5.73 20.64
C PHE A 127 -25.50 4.80 19.51
N PHE A 128 -26.34 3.90 18.99
CA PHE A 128 -25.93 2.94 17.94
C PHE A 128 -26.27 3.40 16.52
N GLY A 129 -27.16 4.38 16.36
CA GLY A 129 -27.39 5.04 15.07
C GLY A 129 -26.18 5.88 14.64
N TYR A 130 -26.00 6.04 13.34
CA TYR A 130 -24.93 6.83 12.77
C TYR A 130 -25.28 7.27 11.34
N ASP A 131 -24.79 8.45 10.98
CA ASP A 131 -24.67 8.93 9.60
C ASP A 131 -23.20 8.82 9.17
N TRP A 132 -22.95 8.37 7.94
CA TRP A 132 -21.59 8.32 7.39
C TRP A 132 -20.94 9.70 7.26
N GLU A 133 -21.74 10.75 7.11
CA GLU A 133 -21.25 12.12 7.02
C GLU A 133 -21.04 12.77 8.40
N ASP A 134 -21.52 12.13 9.49
CA ASP A 134 -21.20 12.54 10.86
C ASP A 134 -19.79 12.11 11.23
N GLU A 135 -18.85 12.99 10.92
CA GLU A 135 -17.43 12.79 11.13
C GLU A 135 -17.07 12.50 12.60
N ASP A 136 -17.81 13.10 13.56
CA ASP A 136 -17.55 12.96 15.00
C ASP A 136 -18.05 11.59 15.50
N LYS A 137 -19.21 11.16 14.98
CA LYS A 137 -19.71 9.82 15.23
C LYS A 137 -18.77 8.75 14.66
N MET A 138 -18.24 8.97 13.46
CA MET A 138 -17.27 8.08 12.83
C MET A 138 -15.97 7.98 13.65
N THR A 139 -15.44 9.10 14.18
CA THR A 139 -14.27 9.07 15.07
C THR A 139 -14.55 8.39 16.41
N THR A 140 -15.75 8.57 16.96
CA THR A 140 -16.15 7.86 18.18
C THR A 140 -16.13 6.33 17.97
N ILE A 141 -16.70 5.85 16.87
CA ILE A 141 -16.78 4.42 16.54
C ILE A 141 -15.37 3.82 16.35
N ILE A 142 -14.49 4.45 15.55
CA ILE A 142 -13.11 3.96 15.39
C ILE A 142 -12.35 4.01 16.73
N GLY A 143 -12.59 5.03 17.56
CA GLY A 143 -11.98 5.14 18.88
C GLY A 143 -12.31 3.96 19.79
N ILE A 144 -13.56 3.52 19.83
CA ILE A 144 -13.99 2.32 20.56
C ILE A 144 -13.28 1.06 20.02
N HIS A 145 -13.21 0.90 18.70
CA HIS A 145 -12.52 -0.24 18.09
C HIS A 145 -11.02 -0.24 18.38
N LEU A 146 -10.37 0.93 18.44
CA LEU A 146 -8.97 1.05 18.83
C LEU A 146 -8.75 0.64 20.29
N LEU A 147 -9.67 0.97 21.21
CA LEU A 147 -9.61 0.47 22.59
C LEU A 147 -9.67 -1.07 22.62
N LEU A 148 -10.57 -1.69 21.84
CA LEU A 148 -10.71 -3.15 21.76
C LEU A 148 -9.47 -3.82 21.15
N LEU A 149 -8.90 -3.25 20.08
CA LEU A 149 -7.66 -3.73 19.47
C LEU A 149 -6.47 -3.62 20.44
N GLY A 150 -6.39 -2.50 21.16
CA GLY A 150 -5.36 -2.29 22.19
C GLY A 150 -5.47 -3.30 23.34
N ALA A 151 -6.69 -3.58 23.80
CA ALA A 151 -6.94 -4.65 24.77
C ALA A 151 -6.52 -6.03 24.22
N GLY A 152 -6.78 -6.31 22.94
CA GLY A 152 -6.32 -7.53 22.26
C GLY A 152 -4.79 -7.67 22.25
N ALA A 153 -4.05 -6.59 21.97
CA ALA A 153 -2.59 -6.60 22.05
C ALA A 153 -2.09 -6.90 23.50
N TRP A 154 -2.75 -6.33 24.51
CA TRP A 154 -2.46 -6.60 25.91
C TRP A 154 -2.78 -8.04 26.35
N LEU A 155 -3.74 -8.73 25.71
CA LEU A 155 -3.98 -10.15 25.97
C LEU A 155 -2.78 -11.02 25.53
N LEU A 156 -2.10 -10.68 24.44
CA LEU A 156 -0.86 -11.37 24.06
C LEU A 156 0.26 -11.10 25.06
N VAL A 157 0.39 -9.84 25.53
CA VAL A 157 1.36 -9.49 26.59
C VAL A 157 1.07 -10.29 27.86
N ALA A 158 -0.19 -10.37 28.29
CA ALA A 158 -0.59 -11.14 29.45
C ALA A 158 -0.31 -12.64 29.28
N LYS A 159 -0.54 -13.19 28.07
CA LYS A 159 -0.17 -14.58 27.74
C LYS A 159 1.32 -14.83 27.92
N ALA A 160 2.15 -13.92 27.42
CA ALA A 160 3.61 -14.06 27.46
C ALA A 160 4.21 -13.88 28.87
N LEU A 161 3.63 -13.00 29.69
CA LEU A 161 4.16 -12.66 31.03
C LEU A 161 3.58 -13.52 32.14
N PHE A 162 2.28 -13.82 32.09
CA PHE A 162 1.53 -14.33 33.25
C PHE A 162 0.88 -15.69 33.01
N TRP A 163 0.57 -16.07 31.76
CA TRP A 163 -0.16 -17.30 31.45
C TRP A 163 0.69 -18.31 30.67
N GLY A 164 1.82 -18.68 31.26
CA GLY A 164 2.66 -19.79 30.80
C GLY A 164 3.69 -19.43 29.72
N GLY A 165 3.67 -18.22 29.15
CA GLY A 165 4.70 -17.80 28.19
C GLY A 165 4.36 -18.05 26.73
N LEU A 166 5.37 -18.00 25.87
CA LEU A 166 5.28 -18.26 24.43
C LEU A 166 6.32 -19.31 24.04
N TYR A 167 6.14 -19.99 22.90
CA TYR A 167 7.18 -20.86 22.37
C TYR A 167 8.35 -20.03 21.86
N ASP A 168 9.55 -20.31 22.36
CA ASP A 168 10.78 -19.62 22.00
C ASP A 168 11.69 -20.58 21.21
N PRO A 169 11.85 -20.39 19.89
CA PRO A 169 12.70 -21.26 19.07
C PRO A 169 14.18 -21.17 19.43
N ALA A 170 14.64 -20.09 20.09
CA ALA A 170 16.03 -19.97 20.50
C ALA A 170 16.42 -20.96 21.62
N VAL A 171 15.44 -21.37 22.44
CA VAL A 171 15.61 -22.39 23.49
C VAL A 171 14.81 -23.67 23.22
N ALA A 172 14.07 -23.70 22.10
CA ALA A 172 13.20 -24.78 21.67
C ALA A 172 12.20 -25.23 22.76
N SER A 173 11.64 -24.30 23.52
CA SER A 173 10.69 -24.60 24.60
C SER A 173 9.78 -23.41 24.88
N VAL A 174 8.70 -23.64 25.65
CA VAL A 174 7.81 -22.58 26.09
C VAL A 174 8.45 -21.84 27.26
N ARG A 175 8.57 -20.51 27.14
CA ARG A 175 9.22 -19.66 28.14
C ARG A 175 8.37 -18.44 28.49
N VAL A 176 8.30 -18.13 29.78
CA VAL A 176 7.73 -16.89 30.29
C VAL A 176 8.68 -15.73 30.00
N ILE A 177 8.15 -14.65 29.45
CA ILE A 177 8.92 -13.45 29.12
C ILE A 177 8.89 -12.50 30.32
N THR A 178 9.99 -12.42 31.06
CA THR A 178 10.08 -11.65 32.30
C THR A 178 10.52 -10.20 32.09
N GLU A 179 11.31 -9.94 31.05
CA GLU A 179 11.93 -8.64 30.78
C GLU A 179 11.64 -8.16 29.36
N PRO A 180 10.37 -7.79 29.04
CA PRO A 180 10.04 -7.30 27.70
C PRO A 180 10.74 -5.97 27.39
N THR A 181 11.15 -5.79 26.14
CA THR A 181 11.85 -4.57 25.71
C THR A 181 10.91 -3.37 25.67
N ILE A 182 11.05 -2.45 26.62
CA ILE A 182 10.26 -1.20 26.64
C ILE A 182 10.96 -0.03 25.94
N SER A 183 12.23 -0.17 25.59
CA SER A 183 13.01 0.93 25.00
C SER A 183 12.41 1.38 23.66
N PRO A 184 11.96 2.65 23.52
CA PRO A 184 11.34 3.13 22.29
C PRO A 184 12.32 3.12 21.11
N THR A 185 13.61 3.36 21.35
CA THR A 185 14.62 3.35 20.28
C THR A 185 14.77 1.97 19.67
N ARG A 186 14.70 0.91 20.49
CA ARG A 186 14.74 -0.47 20.03
C ARG A 186 13.45 -0.84 19.31
N ILE A 187 12.28 -0.54 19.87
CA ILE A 187 11.00 -0.93 19.28
C ILE A 187 10.73 -0.17 17.97
N PHE A 188 10.84 1.15 17.96
CA PHE A 188 10.56 1.95 16.76
C PHE A 188 11.68 1.85 15.70
N GLY A 189 12.89 1.44 16.07
CA GLY A 189 13.97 1.20 15.10
C GLY A 189 13.63 0.09 14.09
N TYR A 190 12.78 -0.88 14.45
CA TYR A 190 12.28 -1.91 13.53
C TYR A 190 11.47 -1.34 12.36
N LEU A 191 10.74 -0.22 12.56
CA LEU A 191 9.96 0.44 11.50
C LEU A 191 10.86 1.01 10.39
N PHE A 192 12.12 1.31 10.72
CA PHE A 192 13.10 1.89 9.80
C PHE A 192 14.19 0.90 9.38
N GLY A 193 14.04 -0.39 9.71
CA GLY A 193 15.02 -1.42 9.35
C GLY A 193 16.37 -1.30 10.05
N ALA A 194 16.42 -0.66 11.22
CA ALA A 194 17.67 -0.45 11.97
C ALA A 194 18.35 -1.76 12.41
N PHE A 195 17.61 -2.87 12.49
CA PHE A 195 18.08 -4.15 12.99
C PHE A 195 18.09 -5.27 11.94
N GLY A 196 17.85 -4.94 10.67
CA GLY A 196 17.88 -5.91 9.58
C GLY A 196 17.21 -5.39 8.31
N LYS A 197 17.64 -5.93 7.16
CA LYS A 197 17.10 -5.56 5.85
C LYS A 197 15.63 -5.98 5.68
N GLN A 198 15.14 -6.86 6.54
CA GLN A 198 13.76 -7.36 6.59
C GLN A 198 12.81 -6.41 7.35
N GLY A 199 13.28 -5.25 7.83
CA GLY A 199 12.43 -4.29 8.54
C GLY A 199 11.89 -4.88 9.84
N MET A 200 10.57 -4.75 10.06
CA MET A 200 9.91 -5.36 11.23
C MET A 200 10.03 -6.89 11.27
N ALA A 201 10.12 -7.56 10.12
CA ALA A 201 10.27 -9.01 10.06
C ALA A 201 11.67 -9.50 10.48
N ALA A 202 12.60 -8.57 10.76
CA ALA A 202 13.91 -8.89 11.34
C ALA A 202 13.88 -9.13 12.86
N VAL A 203 12.71 -9.01 13.52
CA VAL A 203 12.59 -9.31 14.95
C VAL A 203 13.01 -10.76 15.23
N ASN A 204 13.92 -10.94 16.19
CA ASN A 204 14.64 -12.20 16.39
C ASN A 204 14.68 -12.67 17.85
N ASN A 205 13.86 -12.08 18.72
CA ASN A 205 13.71 -12.46 20.12
C ASN A 205 12.30 -12.08 20.60
N LEU A 206 11.81 -12.77 21.64
CA LEU A 206 10.45 -12.59 22.13
C LEU A 206 10.28 -11.35 23.02
N GLU A 207 11.35 -10.88 23.67
CA GLU A 207 11.34 -9.66 24.48
C GLU A 207 10.94 -8.44 23.62
N ASP A 208 11.47 -8.35 22.39
CA ASP A 208 11.12 -7.31 21.42
C ASP A 208 9.70 -7.50 20.85
N VAL A 209 9.26 -8.74 20.63
CA VAL A 209 7.88 -9.03 20.19
C VAL A 209 6.87 -8.57 21.23
N VAL A 210 7.06 -8.96 22.49
CA VAL A 210 6.17 -8.60 23.60
C VAL A 210 6.27 -7.10 23.89
N GLY A 211 7.48 -6.55 23.91
CA GLY A 211 7.73 -5.11 24.05
C GLY A 211 7.03 -4.28 22.98
N GLY A 212 7.07 -4.73 21.72
CA GLY A 212 6.35 -4.12 20.61
C GLY A 212 4.84 -4.11 20.82
N HIS A 213 4.26 -5.22 21.31
CA HIS A 213 2.83 -5.30 21.60
C HIS A 213 2.40 -4.44 22.80
N ILE A 214 3.28 -4.21 23.79
CA ILE A 214 3.05 -3.21 24.84
C ILE A 214 2.90 -1.82 24.22
N TRP A 215 3.81 -1.43 23.32
CA TRP A 215 3.74 -0.14 22.62
C TRP A 215 2.50 -0.02 21.75
N VAL A 216 2.17 -1.05 20.95
CA VAL A 216 0.94 -1.07 20.14
C VAL A 216 -0.29 -0.96 21.01
N GLY A 217 -0.35 -1.70 22.13
CA GLY A 217 -1.46 -1.62 23.09
C GLY A 217 -1.64 -0.22 23.67
N ILE A 218 -0.54 0.43 24.08
CA ILE A 218 -0.56 1.82 24.58
C ILE A 218 -1.03 2.79 23.49
N LEU A 219 -0.49 2.69 22.27
CA LEU A 219 -0.83 3.58 21.16
C LEU A 219 -2.28 3.43 20.72
N CYS A 220 -2.80 2.19 20.63
CA CYS A 220 -4.19 1.93 20.30
C CYS A 220 -5.13 2.44 21.40
N ILE A 221 -4.82 2.22 22.69
CA ILE A 221 -5.68 2.71 23.79
C ILE A 221 -5.65 4.24 23.86
N GLY A 222 -4.46 4.84 23.83
CA GLY A 222 -4.28 6.29 23.84
C GLY A 222 -4.95 6.96 22.63
N GLY A 223 -4.76 6.39 21.43
CA GLY A 223 -5.43 6.82 20.20
C GLY A 223 -6.94 6.61 20.25
N GLY A 224 -7.41 5.55 20.89
CA GLY A 224 -8.84 5.28 21.08
C GLY A 224 -9.52 6.35 21.92
N PHE A 225 -8.94 6.69 23.08
CA PHE A 225 -9.44 7.81 23.90
C PHE A 225 -9.35 9.14 23.17
N TRP A 226 -8.24 9.39 22.47
CA TRP A 226 -8.09 10.59 21.64
C TRP A 226 -9.23 10.72 20.62
N HIS A 227 -9.53 9.67 19.86
CA HIS A 227 -10.60 9.70 18.85
C HIS A 227 -12.02 9.78 19.43
N ILE A 228 -12.25 9.31 20.66
CA ILE A 228 -13.54 9.45 21.36
C ILE A 228 -13.73 10.88 21.87
N PHE A 229 -12.67 11.53 22.33
CA PHE A 229 -12.75 12.83 23.01
C PHE A 229 -12.32 14.02 22.14
N THR A 230 -12.07 13.82 20.85
CA THR A 230 -11.72 14.87 19.91
C THR A 230 -12.49 14.74 18.62
N GLN A 231 -12.62 15.86 17.92
CA GLN A 231 -13.21 15.92 16.59
C GLN A 231 -12.11 16.00 15.52
N PRO A 232 -12.36 15.52 14.29
CA PRO A 232 -11.44 15.67 13.18
C PRO A 232 -11.02 17.13 12.97
N PHE A 233 -9.71 17.36 12.91
CA PHE A 233 -9.19 18.70 12.66
C PHE A 233 -9.52 19.19 11.24
N ALA A 234 -9.62 20.51 11.08
CA ALA A 234 -10.01 21.14 9.82
C ALA A 234 -9.14 20.75 8.62
N TRP A 235 -7.86 20.42 8.83
CA TRP A 235 -6.99 19.94 7.74
C TRP A 235 -7.38 18.52 7.27
N ALA A 236 -7.78 17.64 8.19
CA ALA A 236 -8.18 16.27 7.86
C ALA A 236 -9.50 16.30 7.08
N LYS A 237 -10.45 17.14 7.50
CA LYS A 237 -11.72 17.38 6.80
C LYS A 237 -11.54 17.82 5.35
N LYS A 238 -10.47 18.57 5.06
CA LYS A 238 -10.15 19.07 3.71
C LYS A 238 -9.49 18.03 2.80
N VAL A 239 -8.86 17.00 3.36
CA VAL A 239 -8.04 16.03 2.61
C VAL A 239 -8.76 14.70 2.43
N LEU A 240 -9.57 14.31 3.41
CA LEU A 240 -10.29 13.04 3.42
C LEU A 240 -11.71 13.20 2.87
N PHE A 241 -12.23 12.11 2.32
CA PHE A 241 -13.63 11.98 1.96
C PHE A 241 -14.40 11.34 3.11
N TRP A 242 -15.61 11.83 3.38
CA TRP A 242 -16.44 11.41 4.51
C TRP A 242 -17.69 10.71 3.99
N SER A 243 -17.54 9.43 3.67
CA SER A 243 -18.64 8.58 3.21
C SER A 243 -18.33 7.11 3.52
N GLY A 244 -19.37 6.27 3.62
CA GLY A 244 -19.18 4.83 3.89
C GLY A 244 -18.25 4.14 2.90
N GLU A 245 -18.33 4.49 1.62
CA GLU A 245 -17.43 3.93 0.59
C GLU A 245 -15.99 4.46 0.71
N ALA A 246 -15.79 5.71 1.15
CA ALA A 246 -14.47 6.25 1.42
C ALA A 246 -13.79 5.49 2.57
N TYR A 247 -14.49 5.29 3.69
CA TYR A 247 -13.97 4.54 4.84
C TYR A 247 -13.67 3.07 4.51
N LEU A 248 -14.54 2.44 3.70
CA LEU A 248 -14.28 1.12 3.15
C LEU A 248 -12.97 1.13 2.34
N SER A 249 -12.79 2.10 1.45
CA SER A 249 -11.58 2.19 0.62
C SER A 249 -10.30 2.33 1.45
N TYR A 250 -10.30 3.14 2.51
CA TYR A 250 -9.15 3.31 3.40
C TYR A 250 -8.82 2.01 4.13
N SER A 251 -9.85 1.32 4.62
CA SER A 251 -9.71 0.03 5.30
C SER A 251 -9.18 -1.06 4.36
N LEU A 252 -9.64 -1.09 3.11
CA LEU A 252 -9.15 -2.03 2.09
C LEU A 252 -7.67 -1.82 1.78
N ALA A 253 -7.18 -0.59 1.71
CA ALA A 253 -5.76 -0.30 1.55
C ALA A 253 -4.95 -0.80 2.75
N ALA A 254 -5.43 -0.52 3.97
CA ALA A 254 -4.78 -0.97 5.20
C ALA A 254 -4.71 -2.50 5.27
N LEU A 255 -5.81 -3.22 4.97
CA LEU A 255 -5.83 -4.68 4.91
C LEU A 255 -4.93 -5.23 3.79
N GLY A 256 -4.90 -4.59 2.63
CA GLY A 256 -3.98 -4.95 1.55
C GLY A 256 -2.52 -4.85 1.98
N TYR A 257 -2.13 -3.75 2.62
CA TYR A 257 -0.79 -3.59 3.19
C TYR A 257 -0.49 -4.63 4.27
N MET A 258 -1.41 -4.84 5.22
CA MET A 258 -1.25 -5.86 6.27
C MET A 258 -1.12 -7.27 5.70
N GLY A 259 -1.86 -7.60 4.65
CA GLY A 259 -1.76 -8.90 3.97
C GLY A 259 -0.42 -9.11 3.28
N LEU A 260 0.12 -8.07 2.60
CA LEU A 260 1.47 -8.12 2.03
C LEU A 260 2.54 -8.28 3.12
N LEU A 261 2.39 -7.52 4.21
CA LEU A 261 3.31 -7.60 5.35
C LEU A 261 3.26 -8.98 6.01
N ALA A 262 2.07 -9.54 6.24
CA ALA A 262 1.88 -10.88 6.81
C ALA A 262 2.49 -11.96 5.91
N ALA A 263 2.26 -11.87 4.59
CA ALA A 263 2.87 -12.77 3.61
C ALA A 263 4.41 -12.71 3.65
N TYR A 264 4.97 -11.51 3.77
CA TYR A 264 6.41 -11.33 3.90
C TYR A 264 6.93 -11.86 5.25
N PHE A 265 6.26 -11.53 6.36
CA PHE A 265 6.64 -11.93 7.71
C PHE A 265 6.71 -13.45 7.85
N VAL A 266 5.66 -14.16 7.42
CA VAL A 266 5.64 -15.62 7.44
C VAL A 266 6.67 -16.20 6.49
N THR A 267 7.10 -15.51 5.43
CA THR A 267 8.13 -16.03 4.52
C THR A 267 9.53 -16.01 5.16
N VAL A 268 9.86 -14.97 5.94
CA VAL A 268 11.26 -14.68 6.32
C VAL A 268 11.56 -14.77 7.82
N ASN A 269 10.55 -14.75 8.68
CA ASN A 269 10.74 -14.76 10.13
C ASN A 269 10.64 -16.19 10.70
N ASP A 270 11.59 -16.56 11.55
CA ASP A 270 11.65 -17.85 12.26
C ASP A 270 11.38 -17.71 13.76
N THR A 271 11.13 -16.51 14.26
CA THR A 271 10.87 -16.25 15.69
C THR A 271 9.39 -16.39 16.01
N VAL A 272 8.52 -15.60 15.35
CA VAL A 272 7.06 -15.68 15.53
C VAL A 272 6.40 -16.66 14.55
N TYR A 273 7.18 -17.20 13.62
CA TYR A 273 6.82 -18.36 12.80
C TYR A 273 7.93 -19.43 12.91
N PRO A 274 8.05 -20.13 14.05
CA PRO A 274 9.08 -21.14 14.30
C PRO A 274 9.16 -22.19 13.18
N THR A 275 10.38 -22.56 12.81
CA THR A 275 10.59 -23.55 11.73
C THR A 275 10.06 -24.94 12.09
N GLU A 276 9.99 -25.25 13.37
CA GLU A 276 9.43 -26.47 13.95
C GLU A 276 7.94 -26.59 13.66
N PHE A 277 7.24 -25.46 13.53
CA PHE A 277 5.80 -25.43 13.29
C PHE A 277 5.40 -25.10 11.86
N TYR A 278 6.17 -24.23 11.19
CA TYR A 278 5.82 -23.71 9.86
C TYR A 278 6.69 -24.27 8.74
N GLY A 279 7.78 -24.97 9.08
CA GLY A 279 8.77 -25.48 8.14
C GLY A 279 9.85 -24.45 7.81
N PRO A 280 10.80 -24.82 6.92
CA PRO A 280 11.93 -23.98 6.55
C PRO A 280 11.51 -22.60 6.02
N LEU A 281 12.37 -21.60 6.20
CA LEU A 281 12.17 -20.26 5.66
C LEU A 281 12.04 -20.26 4.13
N GLY A 282 11.38 -19.24 3.60
CA GLY A 282 11.10 -19.10 2.19
C GLY A 282 9.88 -19.90 1.72
N LEU A 283 9.73 -19.98 0.40
CA LEU A 283 8.70 -20.79 -0.25
C LEU A 283 9.30 -22.15 -0.56
N SER A 284 8.73 -23.20 0.01
CA SER A 284 9.29 -24.54 0.01
C SER A 284 8.22 -25.62 -0.17
N SER A 285 8.63 -26.71 -0.80
CA SER A 285 7.87 -27.95 -0.86
C SER A 285 8.81 -29.11 -0.56
N THR A 286 8.40 -30.01 0.34
CA THR A 286 9.16 -31.22 0.67
C THR A 286 8.38 -32.42 0.17
N SER A 287 9.00 -33.26 -0.68
CA SER A 287 8.41 -34.51 -1.17
C SER A 287 7.01 -34.35 -1.80
N GLY A 288 6.76 -33.24 -2.49
CA GLY A 288 5.47 -32.93 -3.12
C GLY A 288 4.42 -32.30 -2.18
N VAL A 289 4.74 -32.11 -0.90
CA VAL A 289 3.89 -31.40 0.07
C VAL A 289 4.33 -29.94 0.17
N ILE A 290 3.40 -29.02 -0.07
CA ILE A 290 3.62 -27.58 0.10
C ILE A 290 3.63 -27.26 1.59
N SER A 291 4.67 -26.58 2.07
CA SER A 291 4.79 -26.23 3.48
C SER A 291 3.69 -25.25 3.92
N VAL A 292 3.30 -25.33 5.19
CA VAL A 292 2.34 -24.41 5.82
C VAL A 292 2.76 -22.95 5.63
N ARG A 293 4.06 -22.67 5.77
CA ARG A 293 4.65 -21.35 5.48
C ARG A 293 4.30 -20.86 4.09
N THR A 294 4.46 -21.72 3.08
CA THR A 294 4.17 -21.40 1.68
C THR A 294 2.68 -21.17 1.45
N TRP A 295 1.81 -21.98 2.05
CA TRP A 295 0.36 -21.78 1.99
C TRP A 295 -0.05 -20.43 2.57
N LEU A 296 0.44 -20.08 3.75
CA LEU A 296 0.14 -18.81 4.40
C LEU A 296 0.70 -17.63 3.58
N ALA A 297 1.95 -17.69 3.14
CA ALA A 297 2.57 -16.63 2.34
C ALA A 297 1.80 -16.36 1.04
N THR A 298 1.52 -17.40 0.27
CA THR A 298 0.90 -17.25 -1.05
C THR A 298 -0.58 -16.87 -0.96
N SER A 299 -1.33 -17.41 0.00
CA SER A 299 -2.73 -17.05 0.21
C SER A 299 -2.90 -15.61 0.68
N HIS A 300 -2.10 -15.16 1.65
CA HIS A 300 -2.15 -13.77 2.14
C HIS A 300 -1.69 -12.79 1.06
N PHE A 301 -0.69 -13.15 0.26
CA PHE A 301 -0.28 -12.35 -0.89
C PHE A 301 -1.42 -12.21 -1.92
N ALA A 302 -2.05 -13.32 -2.31
CA ALA A 302 -3.15 -13.31 -3.27
C ALA A 302 -4.34 -12.48 -2.77
N LEU A 303 -4.74 -12.65 -1.50
CA LEU A 303 -5.79 -11.85 -0.88
C LEU A 303 -5.39 -10.37 -0.85
N ALA A 304 -4.15 -10.04 -0.45
CA ALA A 304 -3.69 -8.66 -0.41
C ALA A 304 -3.82 -7.94 -1.77
N ILE A 305 -3.54 -8.61 -2.88
CA ILE A 305 -3.74 -8.07 -4.23
C ILE A 305 -5.22 -7.80 -4.53
N VAL A 306 -6.12 -8.70 -4.11
CA VAL A 306 -7.57 -8.49 -4.23
C VAL A 306 -8.03 -7.28 -3.39
N PHE A 307 -7.55 -7.16 -2.15
CA PHE A 307 -7.87 -6.03 -1.27
C PHE A 307 -7.35 -4.69 -1.82
N LEU A 308 -6.12 -4.66 -2.35
CA LEU A 308 -5.57 -3.47 -3.00
C LEU A 308 -6.34 -3.09 -4.28
N SER A 309 -6.77 -4.08 -5.05
CA SER A 309 -7.62 -3.85 -6.23
C SER A 309 -8.98 -3.28 -5.81
N GLY A 310 -9.56 -3.80 -4.72
CA GLY A 310 -10.77 -3.26 -4.09
C GLY A 310 -10.59 -1.83 -3.59
N HIS A 311 -9.45 -1.51 -2.99
CA HIS A 311 -9.12 -0.13 -2.60
C HIS A 311 -9.13 0.80 -3.82
N ILE A 312 -8.40 0.45 -4.89
CA ILE A 312 -8.33 1.25 -6.11
C ILE A 312 -9.74 1.45 -6.68
N TRP A 313 -10.53 0.38 -6.76
CA TRP A 313 -11.90 0.43 -7.24
C TRP A 313 -12.76 1.42 -6.44
N HIS A 314 -12.86 1.24 -5.12
CA HIS A 314 -13.73 2.05 -4.26
C HIS A 314 -13.23 3.49 -4.10
N ALA A 315 -11.91 3.71 -4.00
CA ALA A 315 -11.34 5.05 -3.90
C ALA A 315 -11.55 5.86 -5.19
N LEU A 316 -11.43 5.21 -6.36
CA LEU A 316 -11.74 5.87 -7.63
C LEU A 316 -13.23 6.21 -7.72
N ARG A 317 -14.14 5.30 -7.34
CA ARG A 317 -15.59 5.56 -7.29
C ARG A 317 -15.92 6.79 -6.46
N VAL A 318 -15.37 6.89 -5.25
CA VAL A 318 -15.56 8.06 -4.38
C VAL A 318 -15.08 9.35 -5.07
N ARG A 319 -13.88 9.36 -5.64
CA ARG A 319 -13.33 10.56 -6.30
C ARG A 319 -14.11 10.99 -7.53
N VAL A 320 -14.60 10.05 -8.32
CA VAL A 320 -15.38 10.35 -9.53
C VAL A 320 -16.76 10.86 -9.17
N LEU A 321 -17.42 10.27 -8.17
CA LEU A 321 -18.70 10.77 -7.66
C LEU A 321 -18.57 12.18 -7.07
N ASP A 322 -17.51 12.45 -6.31
CA ASP A 322 -17.22 13.78 -5.77
C ASP A 322 -16.95 14.82 -6.88
N ALA A 323 -16.30 14.42 -7.96
CA ALA A 323 -16.10 15.25 -9.15
C ALA A 323 -17.39 15.44 -10.00
N GLY A 324 -18.53 14.90 -9.57
CA GLY A 324 -19.81 14.97 -10.30
C GLY A 324 -19.86 14.10 -11.57
N LEU A 325 -18.94 13.14 -11.71
CA LEU A 325 -18.85 12.24 -12.84
C LEU A 325 -19.55 10.90 -12.51
N ASN A 326 -20.15 10.26 -13.51
CA ASN A 326 -20.81 8.97 -13.34
C ASN A 326 -20.01 7.84 -14.01
N PHE A 327 -19.55 6.86 -13.22
CA PHE A 327 -18.84 5.68 -13.71
C PHE A 327 -19.65 4.87 -14.74
N GLU A 328 -20.98 4.85 -14.65
CA GLU A 328 -21.87 4.13 -15.58
C GLU A 328 -21.99 4.83 -16.94
N GLN A 329 -21.71 6.13 -16.99
CA GLN A 329 -21.68 6.92 -18.23
C GLN A 329 -20.29 6.90 -18.90
N GLY A 330 -19.32 6.22 -18.27
CA GLY A 330 -17.92 6.25 -18.65
C GLY A 330 -17.21 7.50 -18.12
N VAL A 331 -15.98 7.32 -17.64
CA VAL A 331 -15.09 8.42 -17.19
C VAL A 331 -14.37 9.07 -18.38
N VAL A 332 -14.77 8.71 -19.61
CA VAL A 332 -14.13 9.14 -20.86
C VAL A 332 -15.00 10.21 -21.50
N ASN A 333 -14.65 11.47 -21.27
CA ASN A 333 -15.08 12.54 -22.16
C ASN A 333 -14.22 12.47 -23.42
N TYR A 334 -14.84 12.42 -24.60
CA TYR A 334 -14.14 12.58 -25.87
C TYR A 334 -13.85 14.07 -26.09
N LEU A 335 -12.68 14.40 -26.66
CA LEU A 335 -12.38 15.77 -27.12
C LEU A 335 -13.20 16.05 -28.38
N ASP A 336 -14.38 16.64 -28.21
CA ASP A 336 -15.28 17.25 -29.21
C ASP A 336 -15.76 16.37 -30.40
N THR A 337 -15.05 15.31 -30.79
CA THR A 337 -15.35 14.41 -31.92
C THR A 337 -14.84 12.98 -31.63
N PRO A 338 -15.74 11.99 -31.47
CA PRO A 338 -15.39 10.58 -31.22
C PRO A 338 -14.49 9.94 -32.30
N GLU A 339 -14.50 10.49 -33.52
CA GLU A 339 -13.82 9.95 -34.70
C GLU A 339 -12.29 10.14 -34.66
N LEU A 340 -11.78 11.06 -33.85
CA LEU A 340 -10.34 11.35 -33.73
C LEU A 340 -9.62 10.41 -32.74
N GLY A 341 -10.34 9.61 -31.96
CA GLY A 341 -9.76 8.60 -31.07
C GLY A 341 -8.87 9.15 -29.93
N ASN A 342 -8.91 10.46 -29.66
CA ASN A 342 -8.14 11.08 -28.58
C ASN A 342 -8.99 11.13 -27.29
N LEU A 343 -8.71 10.20 -26.38
CA LEU A 343 -9.42 10.05 -25.09
C LEU A 343 -8.98 11.16 -24.13
N GLN A 344 -9.88 11.81 -23.37
CA GLN A 344 -9.43 12.60 -22.22
C GLN A 344 -8.93 11.64 -21.12
N THR A 345 -7.65 11.73 -20.80
CA THR A 345 -6.94 10.93 -19.80
C THR A 345 -6.30 11.85 -18.77
N PRO A 346 -6.02 11.36 -17.55
CA PRO A 346 -5.24 12.10 -16.56
C PRO A 346 -3.85 12.55 -17.05
N ILE A 347 -3.37 12.03 -18.18
CA ILE A 347 -2.10 12.43 -18.80
C ILE A 347 -2.33 13.59 -19.78
N ASN A 348 -3.29 13.53 -20.69
CA ASN A 348 -3.43 14.53 -21.75
C ASN A 348 -4.42 15.69 -21.44
N THR A 349 -5.21 15.62 -20.37
CA THR A 349 -6.11 16.72 -19.94
C THR A 349 -5.86 17.25 -18.54
N SER A 350 -4.87 16.72 -17.82
CA SER A 350 -4.54 17.23 -16.49
C SER A 350 -3.87 18.60 -16.57
N ASP A 351 -4.34 19.53 -15.73
CA ASP A 351 -3.70 20.81 -15.46
C ASP A 351 -2.22 20.65 -15.10
N LEU A 352 -1.85 19.56 -14.42
CA LEU A 352 -0.46 19.28 -14.06
C LEU A 352 0.38 19.00 -15.31
N THR A 353 -0.11 18.16 -16.22
CA THR A 353 0.61 17.85 -17.47
C THR A 353 0.68 19.07 -18.38
N LEU A 354 -0.42 19.83 -18.50
CA LEU A 354 -0.43 21.07 -19.28
C LEU A 354 0.52 22.11 -18.67
N LYS A 355 0.51 22.30 -17.35
CA LYS A 355 1.46 23.19 -16.66
C LYS A 355 2.91 22.70 -16.81
N PHE A 356 3.16 21.40 -16.76
CA PHE A 356 4.49 20.85 -16.98
C PHE A 356 4.97 21.12 -18.42
N LEU A 357 4.14 20.80 -19.42
CA LEU A 357 4.42 21.02 -20.83
C LEU A 357 4.68 22.49 -21.15
N VAL A 358 3.81 23.40 -20.68
CA VAL A 358 3.97 24.85 -20.90
C VAL A 358 5.23 25.39 -20.21
N ASN A 359 5.73 24.74 -19.15
CA ASN A 359 6.97 25.15 -18.48
C ASN A 359 8.24 24.53 -19.08
N LEU A 360 8.13 23.55 -19.99
CA LEU A 360 9.29 23.00 -20.69
C LEU A 360 9.96 24.10 -21.53
N PRO A 361 11.30 24.15 -21.60
CA PRO A 361 12.01 25.22 -22.30
C PRO A 361 11.59 25.39 -23.77
N ILE A 362 11.16 24.31 -24.43
CA ILE A 362 10.68 24.38 -25.82
C ILE A 362 9.35 25.12 -25.97
N TYR A 363 8.44 25.05 -24.98
CA TYR A 363 7.10 25.67 -25.04
C TYR A 363 6.94 26.90 -24.13
N ARG A 364 7.87 27.12 -23.19
CA ARG A 364 7.82 28.23 -22.22
C ARG A 364 7.61 29.59 -22.88
N PRO A 365 6.56 30.36 -22.53
CA PRO A 365 6.36 31.70 -23.08
C PRO A 365 7.52 32.64 -22.75
N GLY A 366 7.83 33.58 -23.64
CA GLY A 366 8.83 34.65 -23.39
C GLY A 366 10.29 34.27 -23.62
N LEU A 367 10.64 33.02 -23.95
CA LEU A 367 12.01 32.64 -24.31
C LEU A 367 12.32 32.91 -25.79
N SER A 368 13.51 33.46 -26.07
CA SER A 368 14.06 33.58 -27.42
C SER A 368 14.46 32.21 -27.98
N SER A 369 14.51 32.05 -29.30
CA SER A 369 14.88 30.79 -29.96
C SER A 369 16.24 30.28 -29.48
N PHE A 370 17.21 31.18 -29.32
CA PHE A 370 18.52 30.88 -28.76
C PHE A 370 18.45 30.39 -27.30
N ALA A 371 17.71 31.08 -26.43
CA ALA A 371 17.58 30.69 -25.02
C ALA A 371 16.92 29.31 -24.85
N ARG A 372 15.92 29.00 -25.69
CA ARG A 372 15.31 27.67 -25.75
C ARG A 372 16.37 26.62 -26.11
N GLY A 373 17.14 26.86 -27.16
CA GLY A 373 18.24 25.98 -27.56
C GLY A 373 19.25 25.79 -26.44
N LEU A 374 19.65 26.88 -25.78
CA LEU A 374 20.61 26.89 -24.69
C LEU A 374 20.18 26.00 -23.52
N GLU A 375 18.98 26.21 -22.96
CA GLU A 375 18.48 25.43 -21.81
C GLU A 375 18.36 23.93 -22.14
N ILE A 376 17.81 23.61 -23.32
CA ILE A 376 17.64 22.22 -23.74
C ILE A 376 19.01 21.57 -24.00
N GLY A 377 19.91 22.29 -24.66
CA GLY A 377 21.29 21.86 -24.89
C GLY A 377 22.01 21.57 -23.58
N MET A 378 21.97 22.49 -22.60
CA MET A 378 22.59 22.33 -21.28
C MET A 378 22.15 21.04 -20.59
N ALA A 379 20.85 20.75 -20.59
CA ALA A 379 20.32 19.53 -19.99
C ALA A 379 20.89 18.27 -20.66
N HIS A 380 20.89 18.23 -22.00
CA HIS A 380 21.41 17.07 -22.73
C HIS A 380 22.91 16.89 -22.54
N GLY A 381 23.69 17.97 -22.58
CA GLY A 381 25.12 17.91 -22.31
C GLY A 381 25.42 17.41 -20.89
N TYR A 382 24.67 17.87 -19.90
CA TYR A 382 24.82 17.46 -18.51
C TYR A 382 24.57 15.96 -18.31
N PHE A 383 23.46 15.44 -18.85
CA PHE A 383 23.06 14.04 -18.60
C PHE A 383 23.77 13.01 -19.48
N LEU A 384 24.15 13.38 -20.71
CA LEU A 384 24.77 12.42 -21.64
C LEU A 384 26.19 12.00 -21.21
N LEU A 385 26.88 12.81 -20.41
CA LEU A 385 28.23 12.48 -19.93
C LEU A 385 28.28 11.20 -19.10
N GLY A 386 27.35 11.03 -18.16
CA GLY A 386 27.35 9.92 -17.20
C GLY A 386 27.40 8.53 -17.85
N PRO A 387 26.50 8.22 -18.80
CA PRO A 387 26.53 6.96 -19.55
C PRO A 387 27.87 6.70 -20.26
N PHE A 388 28.45 7.70 -20.93
CA PHE A 388 29.72 7.52 -21.63
C PHE A 388 30.91 7.30 -20.69
N VAL A 389 30.91 7.96 -19.54
CA VAL A 389 31.93 7.75 -18.50
C VAL A 389 31.81 6.35 -17.89
N LYS A 390 30.59 5.90 -17.57
CA LYS A 390 30.37 4.63 -16.86
C LYS A 390 30.40 3.39 -17.75
N LEU A 391 29.95 3.51 -18.99
CA LEU A 391 29.79 2.38 -19.91
C LEU A 391 30.75 2.43 -21.10
N GLY A 392 31.54 3.48 -21.22
CA GLY A 392 32.52 3.64 -22.29
C GLY A 392 33.63 2.59 -22.29
N PRO A 393 34.35 2.42 -23.42
CA PRO A 393 35.46 1.48 -23.54
C PRO A 393 36.64 1.81 -22.62
N LEU A 394 36.82 3.10 -22.28
CA LEU A 394 37.88 3.60 -21.40
C LEU A 394 37.45 3.79 -19.94
N ARG A 395 36.29 3.25 -19.53
CA ARG A 395 35.72 3.43 -18.17
C ARG A 395 36.63 3.01 -17.00
N ASN A 396 37.60 2.12 -17.26
CA ASN A 396 38.52 1.58 -16.26
C ASN A 396 39.91 2.23 -16.30
N THR A 397 40.08 3.33 -17.03
CA THR A 397 41.36 4.04 -17.13
C THR A 397 41.28 5.40 -16.43
N GLU A 398 42.43 5.99 -16.12
CA GLU A 398 42.53 7.35 -15.59
C GLU A 398 41.96 8.42 -16.54
N PHE A 399 41.75 8.07 -17.82
CA PHE A 399 41.20 8.94 -18.85
C PHE A 399 39.68 8.79 -19.06
N ALA A 400 38.98 8.05 -18.19
CA ALA A 400 37.56 7.75 -18.34
C ALA A 400 36.70 9.02 -18.47
N ASN A 401 36.98 10.04 -17.66
CA ASN A 401 36.21 11.30 -17.67
C ASN A 401 36.47 12.12 -18.95
N GLN A 402 37.73 12.21 -19.40
CA GLN A 402 38.10 12.92 -20.62
C GLN A 402 37.54 12.22 -21.86
N ALA A 403 37.63 10.89 -21.91
CA ALA A 403 37.05 10.09 -22.98
C ALA A 403 35.51 10.21 -23.02
N GLY A 404 34.87 10.22 -21.85
CA GLY A 404 33.42 10.44 -21.75
C GLY A 404 33.02 11.83 -22.25
N LEU A 405 33.77 12.88 -21.89
CA LEU A 405 33.52 14.25 -22.34
C LEU A 405 33.65 14.38 -23.86
N LEU A 406 34.74 13.87 -24.45
CA LEU A 406 34.96 13.93 -25.90
C LEU A 406 33.86 13.18 -26.67
N THR A 407 33.46 12.00 -26.17
CA THR A 407 32.38 11.20 -26.78
C THR A 407 31.03 11.91 -26.68
N THR A 408 30.76 12.55 -25.54
CA THR A 408 29.55 13.36 -25.33
C THR A 408 29.50 14.53 -26.31
N ILE A 409 30.59 15.29 -26.42
CA ILE A 409 30.69 16.42 -27.37
C ILE A 409 30.52 15.92 -28.82
N ALA A 410 31.13 14.79 -29.18
CA ALA A 410 30.97 14.22 -30.52
C ALA A 410 29.50 13.88 -30.83
N LEU A 411 28.78 13.23 -29.90
CA LEU A 411 27.35 12.95 -30.08
C LEU A 411 26.53 14.23 -30.18
N LEU A 412 26.80 15.24 -29.35
CA LEU A 412 26.10 16.51 -29.37
C LEU A 412 26.28 17.26 -30.70
N LEU A 413 27.48 17.21 -31.28
CA LEU A 413 27.75 17.77 -32.62
C LEU A 413 26.98 17.03 -33.70
N ILE A 414 26.90 15.70 -33.65
CA ILE A 414 26.06 14.90 -34.56
C ILE A 414 24.60 15.33 -34.43
N LEU A 415 24.07 15.45 -33.21
CA LEU A 415 22.70 15.90 -32.97
C LEU A 415 22.46 17.32 -33.48
N SER A 416 23.44 18.22 -33.36
CA SER A 416 23.37 19.57 -33.96
C SER A 416 23.30 19.53 -35.48
N VAL A 417 24.04 18.64 -36.14
CA VAL A 417 23.93 18.43 -37.59
C VAL A 417 22.55 17.88 -37.94
N CYS A 418 22.01 16.94 -37.16
CA CYS A 418 20.64 16.43 -37.35
C CYS A 418 19.59 17.55 -37.20
N LEU A 419 19.72 18.41 -36.19
CA LEU A 419 18.84 19.58 -35.99
C LEU A 419 18.94 20.55 -37.16
N TRP A 420 20.14 20.80 -37.68
CA TRP A 420 20.34 21.64 -38.87
C TRP A 420 19.67 21.03 -40.12
N LEU A 421 19.86 19.73 -40.37
CA LEU A 421 19.22 19.01 -41.47
C LEU A 421 17.69 19.04 -41.36
N TYR A 422 17.16 18.82 -40.15
CA TYR A 422 15.73 18.93 -39.88
C TYR A 422 15.20 20.32 -40.21
N GLY A 423 15.89 21.36 -39.75
CA GLY A 423 15.50 22.75 -40.02
C GLY A 423 15.46 23.08 -41.52
N GLY A 424 16.48 22.64 -42.27
CA GLY A 424 16.55 22.83 -43.72
C GLY A 424 15.52 22.01 -44.51
N ALA A 425 15.08 20.87 -43.99
CA ALA A 425 14.05 20.05 -44.61
C ALA A 425 12.63 20.59 -44.34
N TRP A 426 12.37 21.07 -43.12
CA TRP A 426 11.02 21.32 -42.62
C TRP A 426 10.56 22.79 -42.74
N PHE A 427 11.45 23.77 -42.62
CA PHE A 427 11.09 25.20 -42.62
C PHE A 427 11.26 25.88 -43.99
N LYS A 428 10.89 25.21 -45.09
CA LYS A 428 10.96 25.80 -46.44
C LYS A 428 9.84 26.84 -46.66
N GLU A 429 10.12 27.88 -47.44
CA GLU A 429 9.12 28.87 -47.85
C GLU A 429 7.91 28.17 -48.50
N GLY A 430 6.70 28.47 -47.98
CA GLY A 430 5.44 27.96 -48.53
C GLY A 430 4.88 26.68 -47.91
N LYS A 431 5.53 26.07 -46.90
CA LYS A 431 4.95 24.96 -46.12
C LYS A 431 4.80 25.34 -44.64
N SER A 432 3.59 25.24 -44.11
CA SER A 432 3.36 25.35 -42.67
C SER A 432 3.85 24.07 -41.99
N PRO A 433 4.72 24.14 -40.96
CA PRO A 433 5.17 22.95 -40.26
C PRO A 433 3.99 22.25 -39.57
N GLN A 434 3.88 20.93 -39.68
CA GLN A 434 2.95 20.14 -38.87
C GLN A 434 3.53 20.00 -37.45
N GLY A 435 2.83 20.56 -36.45
CA GLY A 435 3.16 20.47 -35.02
C GLY A 435 2.98 21.80 -34.28
N GLU A 436 2.67 21.75 -32.97
CA GLU A 436 2.49 22.92 -32.11
C GLU A 436 3.83 23.50 -31.63
N LEU A 437 4.71 23.93 -32.55
CA LEU A 437 5.89 24.70 -32.17
C LEU A 437 5.50 26.16 -31.87
N PRO A 438 6.20 26.86 -30.97
CA PRO A 438 6.07 28.31 -30.82
C PRO A 438 6.39 29.04 -32.13
N GLU A 439 5.74 30.18 -32.37
CA GLU A 439 5.97 31.00 -33.58
C GLU A 439 7.45 31.34 -33.81
N ASN A 440 8.18 31.60 -32.73
CA ASN A 440 9.62 31.86 -32.79
C ASN A 440 10.49 30.60 -32.95
N LEU A 441 9.95 29.50 -33.47
CA LEU A 441 10.71 28.32 -33.91
C LEU A 441 10.28 27.82 -35.29
N LYS A 442 9.35 28.50 -35.96
CA LYS A 442 8.78 28.07 -37.25
C LYS A 442 9.52 28.59 -38.49
N THR A 443 10.57 29.39 -38.31
CA THR A 443 11.35 29.95 -39.43
C THR A 443 12.75 29.34 -39.49
N PRO A 444 13.38 29.26 -40.68
CA PRO A 444 14.78 28.84 -40.81
C PRO A 444 15.73 29.63 -39.92
N LYS A 445 15.51 30.95 -39.83
CA LYS A 445 16.32 31.85 -39.02
C LYS A 445 16.22 31.50 -37.54
N SER A 446 15.00 31.42 -37.00
CA SER A 446 14.78 31.08 -35.60
C SER A 446 15.27 29.67 -35.24
N TRP A 447 15.15 28.71 -36.16
CA TRP A 447 15.64 27.36 -35.94
C TRP A 447 17.17 27.28 -35.93
N SER A 448 17.82 28.09 -36.78
CA SER A 448 19.27 28.25 -36.76
C SER A 448 19.75 28.86 -35.43
N GLU A 449 19.07 29.89 -34.93
CA GLU A 449 19.34 30.49 -33.62
C GLU A 449 19.14 29.48 -32.47
N PHE A 450 18.10 28.65 -32.56
CA PHE A 450 17.88 27.54 -31.63
C PHE A 450 19.04 26.53 -31.67
N ASN A 451 19.47 26.11 -32.86
CA ASN A 451 20.57 25.15 -32.99
C ASN A 451 21.90 25.72 -32.48
N ALA A 452 22.14 27.02 -32.69
CA ALA A 452 23.29 27.71 -32.12
C ALA A 452 23.25 27.72 -30.58
N GLY A 453 22.08 28.01 -30.00
CA GLY A 453 21.86 27.90 -28.55
C GLY A 453 22.10 26.48 -28.05
N TRP A 454 21.59 25.47 -28.76
CA TRP A 454 21.79 24.06 -28.44
C TRP A 454 23.26 23.67 -28.37
N ILE A 455 24.08 24.07 -29.34
CA ILE A 455 25.52 23.78 -29.34
C ILE A 455 26.19 24.42 -28.12
N VAL A 456 25.95 25.72 -27.89
CA VAL A 456 26.56 26.45 -26.77
C VAL A 456 26.15 25.82 -25.45
N GLY A 457 24.85 25.55 -25.27
CA GLY A 457 24.29 24.99 -24.06
C GLY A 457 24.82 23.58 -23.81
N SER A 458 24.82 22.72 -24.82
CA SER A 458 25.22 21.32 -24.68
C SER A 458 26.72 21.15 -24.41
N CYS A 459 27.59 21.92 -25.06
CA CYS A 459 29.01 21.97 -24.71
C CYS A 459 29.20 22.48 -23.27
N GLY A 460 28.47 23.53 -22.87
CA GLY A 460 28.52 24.09 -21.52
C GLY A 460 28.06 23.10 -20.44
N GLY A 461 26.94 22.41 -20.65
CA GLY A 461 26.41 21.40 -19.74
C GLY A 461 27.31 20.18 -19.61
N ALA A 462 27.88 19.70 -20.71
CA ALA A 462 28.84 18.60 -20.71
C ALA A 462 30.14 18.96 -19.97
N LEU A 463 30.67 20.18 -20.20
CA LEU A 463 31.84 20.67 -19.48
C LEU A 463 31.55 20.84 -17.98
N PHE A 464 30.39 21.39 -17.62
CA PHE A 464 29.98 21.54 -16.24
C PHE A 464 29.87 20.19 -15.52
N ALA A 465 29.21 19.21 -16.13
CA ALA A 465 29.14 17.85 -15.59
C ALA A 465 30.53 17.21 -15.44
N TYR A 466 31.42 17.41 -16.42
CA TYR A 466 32.79 16.94 -16.37
C TYR A 466 33.57 17.54 -15.20
N LEU A 467 33.43 18.85 -14.97
CA LEU A 467 34.08 19.53 -13.85
C LEU A 467 33.55 19.01 -12.51
N LEU A 468 32.25 18.76 -12.38
CA LEU A 468 31.67 18.20 -11.16
C LEU A 468 32.21 16.81 -10.85
N ILE A 469 32.26 15.90 -11.83
CA ILE A 469 32.74 14.54 -11.58
C ILE A 469 34.25 14.51 -11.31
N THR A 470 35.02 15.37 -11.99
CA THR A 470 36.48 15.45 -11.85
C THR A 470 36.88 16.08 -10.52
N ASN A 471 36.05 16.97 -9.98
CA ASN A 471 36.29 17.65 -8.70
C ASN A 471 35.33 17.18 -7.61
N SER A 472 34.78 15.96 -7.73
CA SER A 472 33.75 15.46 -6.82
C SER A 472 34.19 15.42 -5.36
N SER A 473 35.50 15.24 -5.10
CA SER A 473 36.11 15.31 -3.75
C SER A 473 36.05 16.69 -3.09
N LEU A 474 35.70 17.76 -3.81
CA LEU A 474 35.47 19.09 -3.24
C LEU A 474 34.01 19.30 -2.80
N PHE A 475 33.10 18.42 -3.22
CA PHE A 475 31.65 18.58 -3.03
C PHE A 475 31.01 17.44 -2.21
N PHE A 476 31.71 16.32 -2.03
CA PHE A 476 31.25 15.13 -1.29
C PHE A 476 32.34 14.54 -0.41
#